data_AF-A0A2G9MLB8-F1
#
_entry.id   AF-A0A2G9MLB8-F1
#
_cell.length_a   1.000
_cell.length_b   1.000
_cell.length_c   1.000
_cell.angle_alpha   90.00
_cell.angle_beta   90.00
_cell.angle_gamma   90.00
#
_symmetry.space_group_name_H-M   'P 1'
#
loop_
_entity.id
_entity.type
_entity.pdbx_description
1 polymer ?
#
loop_
_entity_poly.entity_id
_entity_poly.type
_entity_poly.pdbx_seq_one_letter_code
_entity_poly.pdbx_strand_id
1 'polypeptide(L)'
;IFFNITSILLILFASGLVAHGIHEFQEAGLIPVIQEHLFDINPPVTEEGIYPSLHEKGTIGSIAKGLFGYNGDPSLIEVFSWLLYLVIISYSWYWIDKRK
;
A
#
# COMPACT_ATOMS: atom_id res chain seq x y z
N ILE A 1 -9.67 -13.87 -19.75
CA ILE A 1 -10.30 -12.69 -19.09
C ILE A 1 -10.32 -12.85 -17.58
N PHE A 2 -11.05 -13.83 -17.02
CA PHE A 2 -11.12 -14.06 -15.56
C PHE A 2 -9.74 -14.10 -14.88
N PHE A 3 -8.84 -14.99 -15.31
CA PHE A 3 -7.50 -15.11 -14.73
C PHE A 3 -6.64 -13.85 -14.84
N ASN A 4 -6.80 -13.04 -15.89
CA ASN A 4 -6.05 -11.80 -16.06
C ASN A 4 -6.50 -10.75 -15.05
N ILE A 5 -7.82 -10.62 -14.84
CA ILE A 5 -8.38 -9.70 -13.84
C ILE A 5 -7.92 -10.11 -12.44
N THR A 6 -8.03 -11.39 -12.09
CA THR A 6 -7.57 -11.90 -10.79
C THR A 6 -6.07 -11.69 -10.61
N SER A 7 -5.25 -11.88 -11.66
CA SER A 7 -3.81 -11.64 -11.58
C SER A 7 -3.50 -10.18 -11.29
N ILE A 8 -4.12 -9.24 -12.02
CA ILE A 8 -3.93 -7.80 -11.79
C ILE A 8 -4.33 -7.42 -10.36
N LEU A 9 -5.48 -7.95 -9.89
CA LEU A 9 -5.94 -7.72 -8.52
C LEU A 9 -4.91 -8.23 -7.50
N LEU A 10 -4.44 -9.47 -7.64
CA LEU A 10 -3.46 -10.06 -6.72
C LEU A 10 -2.13 -9.30 -6.71
N ILE A 11 -1.69 -8.77 -7.85
CA ILE A 11 -0.47 -7.96 -7.94
C ILE A 11 -0.64 -6.65 -7.14
N LEU A 12 -1.80 -5.99 -7.26
CA LEU A 12 -2.12 -4.79 -6.49
C LEU A 12 -2.17 -5.06 -4.98
N PHE A 13 -2.82 -6.16 -4.58
CA PHE A 13 -2.86 -6.62 -3.18
C PHE A 13 -1.45 -6.85 -2.62
N ALA A 14 -0.63 -7.63 -3.34
CA ALA A 14 0.72 -7.94 -2.90
C ALA A 14 1.61 -6.69 -2.81
N SER A 15 1.45 -5.76 -3.74
CA SER A 15 2.13 -4.46 -3.71
C SER A 15 1.76 -3.65 -2.46
N GLY A 16 0.46 -3.61 -2.12
CA GLY A 16 -0.04 -2.96 -0.90
C GLY A 16 0.53 -3.56 0.37
N LEU A 17 0.56 -4.90 0.46
CA LEU A 17 1.14 -5.61 1.59
C LEU A 17 2.65 -5.36 1.75
N VAL A 18 3.39 -5.22 0.65
CA VAL A 18 4.81 -4.86 0.70
C VAL A 18 5.00 -3.47 1.29
N ALA A 19 4.23 -2.47 0.82
CA ALA A 19 4.29 -1.11 1.36
C ALA A 19 3.95 -1.08 2.85
N HIS A 20 2.90 -1.78 3.25
CA HIS A 20 2.51 -1.90 4.65
C HIS A 20 3.59 -2.60 5.49
N GLY A 21 4.21 -3.67 4.99
CA GLY A 21 5.32 -4.32 5.70
C GLY A 21 6.53 -3.40 5.89
N ILE A 22 6.83 -2.54 4.92
CA ILE A 22 7.88 -1.52 5.04
C ILE A 22 7.53 -0.51 6.14
N HIS A 23 6.28 -0.07 6.22
CA HIS A 23 5.80 0.81 7.28
C HIS A 23 6.03 0.20 8.67
N GLU A 24 5.60 -1.04 8.87
CA GLU A 24 5.81 -1.76 10.15
C GLU A 24 7.31 -1.91 10.47
N PHE A 25 8.15 -2.14 9.46
CA PHE A 25 9.61 -2.20 9.66
C PHE A 25 10.24 -0.84 9.97
N GLN A 26 9.66 0.25 9.47
CA GLN A 26 10.07 1.61 9.83
C GLN A 26 9.69 1.91 11.29
N GLU A 27 8.47 1.55 11.71
CA GLU A 27 8.02 1.67 13.10
C GLU A 27 8.87 0.82 14.06
N ALA A 28 9.29 -0.38 13.62
CA ALA A 28 10.21 -1.24 14.37
C ALA A 28 11.67 -0.72 14.40
N GLY A 29 11.98 0.36 13.68
CA GLY A 29 13.33 0.93 13.59
C GLY A 29 14.33 0.11 12.76
N LEU A 30 13.85 -0.86 11.97
CA LEU A 30 14.69 -1.69 11.10
C LEU A 30 14.97 -1.04 9.75
N ILE A 31 14.08 -0.19 9.26
CA ILE A 31 14.23 0.58 8.03
C ILE A 31 14.24 2.07 8.39
N PRO A 32 15.21 2.86 7.89
CA PRO A 32 15.23 4.29 8.16
C PRO A 32 14.05 5.00 7.50
N VAL A 33 13.51 6.01 8.17
CA VAL A 33 12.51 6.91 7.58
C VAL A 33 13.23 8.12 7.00
N ILE A 34 13.29 8.21 5.66
CA ILE A 34 13.94 9.34 4.96
C ILE A 34 13.03 10.57 4.97
N GLN A 35 11.76 10.35 4.62
CA GLN A 35 10.71 11.36 4.67
C GLN A 35 9.44 10.65 5.14
N GLU A 36 8.98 11.06 6.33
CA GLU A 36 7.90 10.41 7.07
C GLU A 36 6.55 10.57 6.37
N HIS A 37 6.27 11.78 5.87
CA HIS A 37 5.01 12.11 5.21
C HIS A 37 5.30 12.66 3.82
N LEU A 38 4.95 11.92 2.77
CA LEU A 38 5.07 12.39 1.38
C LEU A 38 3.86 13.26 0.99
N PHE A 39 2.68 12.86 1.43
CA PHE A 39 1.41 13.56 1.29
C PHE A 39 0.49 13.11 2.43
N ASP A 40 -0.56 13.87 2.72
CA ASP A 40 -1.58 13.49 3.69
C ASP A 40 -2.97 13.67 3.05
N ILE A 41 -3.71 12.57 2.94
CA ILE A 41 -5.09 12.52 2.46
C ILE A 41 -6.07 12.09 3.56
N ASN A 42 -5.59 11.89 4.79
CA ASN A 42 -6.46 11.52 5.88
C ASN A 42 -7.45 12.66 6.16
N PRO A 43 -8.76 12.34 6.30
CA PRO A 43 -9.72 13.33 6.76
C PRO A 43 -9.36 13.78 8.18
N PRO A 44 -9.52 15.08 8.50
CA PRO A 44 -9.14 15.62 9.80
C PRO A 44 -9.88 14.91 10.94
N VAL A 45 -9.13 14.56 11.99
CA VAL A 45 -9.66 13.93 13.20
C VAL A 45 -10.29 15.01 14.09
N THR A 46 -11.57 14.85 14.43
CA THR A 46 -12.30 15.79 15.31
C THR A 46 -12.14 15.48 16.79
N GLU A 47 -11.97 14.21 17.14
CA GLU A 47 -11.79 13.74 18.52
C GLU A 47 -10.74 12.62 18.55
N GLU A 48 -9.76 12.71 19.46
CA GLU A 48 -8.71 11.70 19.58
C GLU A 48 -9.30 10.32 19.87
N GLY A 49 -8.91 9.32 19.06
CA GLY A 49 -9.44 7.95 19.14
C GLY A 49 -10.71 7.70 18.32
N ILE A 50 -11.35 8.73 17.78
CA ILE A 50 -12.49 8.60 16.86
C ILE A 50 -12.04 9.01 15.45
N TYR A 51 -11.69 8.01 14.66
CA TYR A 51 -11.23 8.21 13.29
C TYR A 51 -12.41 8.20 12.32
N PRO A 52 -12.49 9.17 11.38
CA PRO A 52 -13.45 9.11 10.28
C PRO A 52 -13.30 7.80 9.49
N SER A 53 -14.39 7.32 8.89
CA SER A 53 -14.42 5.99 8.25
C SER A 53 -13.31 5.77 7.22
N LEU A 54 -13.00 6.79 6.41
CA LEU A 54 -11.96 6.76 5.37
C LEU A 54 -10.55 7.07 5.88
N HIS A 55 -10.38 7.47 7.14
CA HIS A 55 -9.05 7.62 7.72
C HIS A 55 -8.37 6.25 7.80
N GLU A 56 -7.06 6.17 7.60
CA GLU A 56 -6.32 4.90 7.68
C GLU A 56 -6.46 4.13 9.01
N LYS A 57 -6.73 4.83 10.13
CA LYS A 57 -7.05 4.23 11.44
C LYS A 57 -8.56 4.07 11.68
N GLY A 58 -9.38 4.51 10.74
CA GLY A 58 -10.84 4.38 10.73
C GLY A 58 -11.31 2.99 10.31
N THR A 59 -12.62 2.78 10.36
CA THR A 59 -13.22 1.44 10.15
C THR A 59 -13.00 0.90 8.74
N ILE A 60 -13.09 1.75 7.71
CA ILE A 60 -12.90 1.34 6.30
C ILE A 60 -11.42 1.44 5.94
N GLY A 61 -10.75 2.52 6.36
CA GLY A 61 -9.34 2.73 6.04
C GLY A 61 -8.43 1.64 6.62
N SER A 62 -8.66 1.15 7.84
CA SER A 62 -7.83 0.08 8.43
C SER A 62 -7.99 -1.26 7.68
N ILE A 63 -9.20 -1.58 7.23
CA ILE A 63 -9.45 -2.75 6.38
C ILE A 63 -8.78 -2.56 5.02
N ALA A 64 -8.91 -1.38 4.41
CA ALA A 64 -8.25 -1.06 3.16
C ALA A 64 -6.72 -1.05 3.29
N LYS A 65 -6.18 -0.68 4.46
CA LYS A 65 -4.75 -0.72 4.78
C LYS A 65 -4.26 -2.17 4.76
N GLY A 66 -4.97 -3.06 5.46
CA GLY A 66 -4.63 -4.50 5.48
C GLY A 66 -4.82 -5.22 4.14
N LEU A 67 -5.81 -4.83 3.34
CA LEU A 67 -6.10 -5.49 2.06
C LEU A 67 -5.28 -4.90 0.90
N PHE A 68 -5.24 -3.58 0.77
CA PHE A 68 -4.70 -2.90 -0.42
C PHE A 68 -3.48 -2.04 -0.12
N GLY A 69 -2.98 -2.02 1.11
CA GLY A 69 -1.89 -1.12 1.52
C GLY A 69 -2.30 0.35 1.51
N TYR A 70 -3.59 0.65 1.75
CA TYR A 70 -4.06 2.02 1.92
C TYR A 70 -3.30 2.69 3.07
N ASN A 71 -2.60 3.76 2.76
CA ASN A 71 -1.94 4.61 3.74
C ASN A 71 -2.31 6.07 3.40
N GLY A 72 -2.87 6.78 4.37
CA GLY A 72 -3.31 8.16 4.18
C GLY A 72 -2.16 9.15 4.23
N ASP A 73 -1.04 8.75 4.82
CA ASP A 73 0.14 9.53 5.12
C ASP A 73 1.43 8.73 4.92
N PRO A 74 1.68 8.20 3.70
CA PRO A 74 2.78 7.27 3.49
C PRO A 74 4.15 7.96 3.47
N SER A 75 5.15 7.21 3.92
CA SER A 75 6.54 7.61 3.77
C SER A 75 7.03 7.47 2.32
N LEU A 76 8.11 8.18 1.98
CA LEU A 76 8.72 8.10 0.65
C LEU A 76 9.10 6.65 0.28
N ILE A 77 9.63 5.88 1.24
CA ILE A 77 10.09 4.51 1.00
C ILE A 77 8.91 3.57 0.82
N GLU A 78 7.78 3.79 1.50
CA GLU A 78 6.56 3.00 1.29
C GLU A 78 6.02 3.18 -0.13
N VAL A 79 5.88 4.43 -0.60
CA VAL A 79 5.40 4.72 -1.97
C VAL A 79 6.37 4.16 -3.01
N PHE A 80 7.68 4.31 -2.78
CA PHE A 80 8.68 3.75 -3.67
C PHE A 80 8.65 2.22 -3.69
N SER A 81 8.52 1.57 -2.54
CA SER A 81 8.45 0.10 -2.43
C SER A 81 7.20 -0.45 -3.10
N TRP A 82 6.07 0.23 -2.91
CA TRP A 82 4.82 -0.05 -3.62
C TRP A 82 5.01 0.04 -5.15
N LEU A 83 5.49 1.18 -5.66
CA LEU A 83 5.71 1.37 -7.10
C LEU A 83 6.69 0.35 -7.67
N LEU A 84 7.79 0.09 -6.97
CA LEU A 84 8.83 -0.83 -7.40
C LEU A 84 8.27 -2.25 -7.54
N TYR A 85 7.57 -2.74 -6.51
CA TYR A 85 6.96 -4.08 -6.54
C TYR A 85 5.91 -4.18 -7.66
N LEU A 86 5.02 -3.20 -7.74
CA LEU A 86 3.95 -3.15 -8.75
C LEU A 86 4.53 -3.22 -10.17
N VAL A 87 5.54 -2.41 -10.48
CA VAL A 87 6.16 -2.35 -11.81
C VAL A 87 6.88 -3.66 -12.14
N ILE A 88 7.71 -4.17 -11.23
CA ILE A 88 8.50 -5.39 -11.47
C ILE A 88 7.59 -6.58 -11.73
N ILE A 89 6.58 -6.79 -10.87
CA ILE A 89 5.70 -7.96 -10.99
C ILE A 89 4.74 -7.81 -12.16
N SER A 90 4.19 -6.61 -12.41
CA SER A 90 3.33 -6.38 -13.59
C SER A 90 4.08 -6.60 -14.90
N TYR A 91 5.33 -6.13 -14.99
CA TYR A 91 6.18 -6.35 -16.15
C TYR A 91 6.50 -7.84 -16.34
N SER A 92 6.86 -8.52 -15.25
CA SER A 92 7.15 -9.96 -15.27
C SER A 92 5.94 -10.77 -15.72
N TRP A 93 4.75 -10.47 -15.17
CA TRP A 93 3.48 -11.10 -15.56
C TRP A 93 3.17 -10.88 -17.04
N TYR A 94 3.26 -9.64 -17.51
CA TYR A 94 3.00 -9.30 -18.92
C TYR A 94 3.92 -10.06 -19.87
N TRP A 95 5.21 -10.16 -19.52
CA TRP A 95 6.19 -10.87 -20.33
C TRP A 95 5.94 -12.38 -20.37
N ILE A 96 5.52 -12.98 -19.26
CA ILE A 96 5.17 -14.41 -19.19
C ILE A 96 3.91 -14.69 -20.00
N ASP A 97 2.88 -13.84 -19.91
CA ASP A 97 1.63 -14.02 -20.63
C ASP A 97 1.83 -13.95 -22.15
N LYS A 98 2.70 -13.04 -22.62
CA LYS A 98 3.09 -12.94 -24.04
C LYS A 98 3.81 -14.16 -24.61
N ARG A 99 4.37 -15.03 -23.75
CA ARG A 99 5.10 -16.23 -24.17
C ARG A 99 4.21 -17.47 -24.28
N LYS A 100 2.93 -17.36 -23.88
CA LYS A 100 1.93 -18.41 -24.07
C LYS A 100 1.22 -18.24 -25.40
#